data_AF-A0A1H6VUP0-F1
#
_entry.id   AF-A0A1H6VUP0-F1
#
_cell.length_a   1.000
_cell.length_b   1.000
_cell.length_c   1.000
_cell.angle_alpha   90.00
_cell.angle_beta   90.00
_cell.angle_gamma   90.00
#
_symmetry.space_group_name_H-M   'P 1'
#
loop_
_entity.id
_entity.type
_entity.pdbx_description
1 polymer ?
#
loop_
_entity_poly.entity_id
_entity_poly.type
_entity_poly.pdbx_seq_one_letter_code
_entity_poly.pdbx_strand_id
1 'polypeptide(L)'
;MDVQSGKDERIELRVSAADKRIFRRAQKLSGDKSFSSFIVRVVKQHAEEIVAKNDRIIATEKDRNVFFDAVFGNSKPNQNLVEAAKRYKSKKA
;
A
#
# COMPACT_ATOMS: atom_id res chain seq x y z
N MET A 1 1.19 14.16 -17.68
CA MET A 1 0.36 13.00 -18.07
C MET A 1 -1.03 13.32 -17.59
N ASP A 2 -1.88 13.76 -18.51
CA ASP A 2 -3.26 14.10 -18.20
C ASP A 2 -4.02 12.81 -17.89
N VAL A 3 -4.28 12.57 -16.60
CA VAL A 3 -5.24 11.54 -16.19
C VAL A 3 -6.61 12.07 -16.55
N GLN A 4 -7.14 11.64 -17.70
CA GLN A 4 -8.53 11.87 -18.06
C GLN A 4 -9.42 11.42 -16.88
N SER A 5 -10.19 12.35 -16.34
CA SER A 5 -11.14 12.16 -15.24
C SER A 5 -12.43 11.48 -15.74
N GLY A 6 -12.29 10.35 -16.45
CA GLY A 6 -13.39 9.50 -16.87
C GLY A 6 -13.56 8.34 -15.90
N LYS A 7 -14.76 8.11 -15.38
CA LYS A 7 -15.11 6.88 -14.64
C LYS A 7 -15.29 5.73 -15.63
N ASP A 8 -14.23 5.35 -16.33
CA ASP A 8 -14.33 4.35 -17.41
C ASP A 8 -14.14 2.91 -16.91
N GLU A 9 -13.57 2.74 -15.71
CA GLU A 9 -13.37 1.42 -15.11
C GLU A 9 -14.56 0.99 -14.26
N ARG A 10 -14.98 -0.27 -14.43
CA ARG A 10 -16.12 -0.87 -13.74
C ARG A 10 -15.68 -2.08 -12.93
N ILE A 11 -16.21 -2.18 -11.71
CA ILE A 11 -16.04 -3.36 -10.85
C ILE A 11 -17.35 -4.14 -10.85
N GLU A 12 -17.33 -5.36 -11.35
CA GLU A 12 -18.46 -6.30 -11.27
C GLU A 12 -18.24 -7.30 -10.15
N LEU A 13 -19.19 -7.37 -9.21
CA LEU A 13 -19.11 -8.25 -8.05
C LEU A 13 -20.38 -9.10 -7.95
N ARG A 14 -20.19 -10.42 -7.81
CA ARG A 14 -21.24 -11.34 -7.39
C ARG A 14 -21.14 -11.54 -5.89
N VAL A 15 -22.25 -11.34 -5.19
CA VAL A 15 -22.35 -11.51 -3.73
C VAL A 15 -23.57 -12.34 -3.40
N SER A 16 -23.53 -13.03 -2.26
CA SER A 16 -24.70 -13.77 -1.80
C SER A 16 -25.85 -12.83 -1.46
N ALA A 17 -27.08 -13.34 -1.43
CA ALA A 17 -28.24 -12.57 -0.99
C ALA A 17 -28.11 -12.13 0.47
N ALA A 18 -27.45 -12.94 1.32
CA ALA A 18 -27.21 -12.62 2.72
C ALA A 18 -26.26 -11.42 2.85
N ASP A 19 -25.12 -11.45 2.16
CA ASP A 19 -24.14 -10.36 2.17
C ASP A 19 -24.76 -9.07 1.63
N LYS A 20 -25.49 -9.17 0.51
CA LYS A 20 -26.18 -8.00 -0.07
C LYS A 20 -27.14 -7.34 0.91
N ARG A 21 -27.86 -8.12 1.73
CA ARG A 21 -28.74 -7.57 2.78
C ARG A 21 -27.95 -6.87 3.87
N ILE A 22 -26.86 -7.48 4.35
CA ILE A 22 -26.01 -6.88 5.39
C ILE A 22 -25.40 -5.58 4.88
N PHE A 23 -24.82 -5.58 3.69
CA PHE A 23 -24.19 -4.39 3.10
C PHE A 23 -25.21 -3.27 2.87
N ARG A 24 -26.43 -3.59 2.42
CA ARG A 24 -27.51 -2.60 2.26
C ARG A 24 -27.94 -1.99 3.59
N ARG A 25 -28.01 -2.80 4.65
CA ARG A 25 -28.30 -2.30 6.00
C ARG A 25 -27.19 -1.38 6.49
N ALA A 26 -25.93 -1.81 6.35
CA ALA A 26 -24.77 -1.01 6.71
C ALA A 26 -24.73 0.33 5.97
N GLN A 27 -24.99 0.32 4.65
CA GLN A 27 -25.09 1.53 3.82
C GLN A 27 -26.13 2.53 4.33
N LYS A 28 -27.31 2.04 4.75
CA LYS A 28 -28.35 2.92 5.31
C LYS A 28 -27.91 3.53 6.64
N LEU A 29 -27.28 2.74 7.49
CA LEU A 29 -26.79 3.19 8.80
C LEU A 29 -25.60 4.15 8.69
N SER A 30 -24.76 3.99 7.67
CA SER A 30 -23.61 4.87 7.42
C SER A 30 -23.96 6.19 6.72
N GLY A 31 -25.21 6.35 6.26
CA GLY A 31 -25.68 7.57 5.59
C GLY A 31 -25.18 7.76 4.15
N ASP A 32 -24.60 6.73 3.53
CA ASP A 32 -24.14 6.82 2.14
C ASP A 32 -25.31 6.95 1.18
N LYS A 33 -25.17 7.85 0.19
CA LYS A 33 -26.25 8.18 -0.76
C LYS A 33 -26.66 7.01 -1.66
N SER A 34 -25.74 6.10 -1.99
CA SER A 34 -26.01 4.94 -2.83
C SER A 34 -25.25 3.70 -2.37
N PHE A 35 -25.72 2.53 -2.80
CA PHE A 35 -25.06 1.27 -2.51
C PHE A 35 -23.66 1.18 -3.13
N SER A 36 -23.52 1.64 -4.38
CA SER A 36 -22.22 1.64 -5.05
C SER A 36 -21.23 2.58 -4.38
N SER A 37 -21.66 3.78 -3.96
CA SER A 37 -20.78 4.71 -3.24
C SER A 37 -20.35 4.15 -1.89
N PHE A 38 -21.25 3.47 -1.17
CA PHE A 38 -20.92 2.77 0.07
C PHE A 38 -19.84 1.70 -0.15
N ILE A 39 -20.04 0.80 -1.12
CA ILE A 39 -19.08 -0.28 -1.40
C ILE A 39 -17.72 0.29 -1.79
N VAL A 40 -17.69 1.27 -2.71
CA VAL A 40 -16.44 1.90 -3.14
C VAL A 40 -15.73 2.58 -1.96
N ARG A 41 -16.46 3.30 -1.10
CA ARG A 41 -15.88 3.97 0.07
C ARG A 41 -15.26 2.98 1.05
N VAL A 42 -15.99 1.92 1.40
CA VAL A 42 -15.51 0.90 2.35
C VAL A 42 -14.31 0.15 1.80
N VAL A 43 -14.36 -0.27 0.53
CA VAL A 43 -13.24 -0.97 -0.12
C VAL A 43 -12.02 -0.07 -0.24
N LYS A 44 -12.22 1.20 -0.65
CA LYS A 44 -11.13 2.17 -0.76
C LYS A 44 -10.43 2.39 0.58
N GLN A 45 -11.20 2.65 1.65
CA GLN A 45 -10.63 2.87 2.98
C GLN A 45 -9.77 1.68 3.41
N HIS A 46 -10.29 0.45 3.29
CA HIS A 46 -9.55 -0.73 3.70
C HIS A 46 -8.34 -1.02 2.81
N ALA A 47 -8.45 -0.74 1.51
CA ALA A 47 -7.32 -0.86 0.59
C ALA A 47 -6.20 0.13 0.95
N GLU A 48 -6.54 1.39 1.26
CA GLU A 48 -5.57 2.40 1.71
C GLU A 48 -4.89 1.97 3.02
N GLU A 49 -5.63 1.40 3.97
CA GLU A 49 -5.07 0.84 5.21
C GLU A 49 -4.08 -0.31 4.94
N ILE A 50 -4.42 -1.24 4.03
CA ILE A 50 -3.55 -2.36 3.64
C ILE A 50 -2.27 -1.83 2.98
N VAL A 51 -2.40 -0.92 2.01
CA VAL A 51 -1.24 -0.34 1.31
C VAL A 51 -0.35 0.40 2.31
N ALA A 52 -0.92 1.30 3.12
CA ALA A 52 -0.16 2.05 4.11
C ALA A 52 0.55 1.15 5.14
N LYS A 53 -0.08 0.03 5.53
CA LYS A 53 0.53 -0.93 6.46
C LYS A 53 1.74 -1.64 5.83
N ASN A 54 1.64 -2.02 4.55
CA ASN A 54 2.71 -2.76 3.86
C ASN A 54 3.85 -1.84 3.40
N ASP A 55 3.54 -0.60 3.03
CA ASP A 55 4.53 0.38 2.59
C ASP A 55 5.28 1.03 3.76
N ARG A 56 4.83 0.82 5.00
CA ARG A 56 5.47 1.37 6.19
C ARG A 56 6.78 0.65 6.51
N ILE A 57 7.90 1.27 6.11
CA ILE A 57 9.26 0.78 6.34
C ILE A 57 9.68 0.90 7.82
N ILE A 58 9.27 1.98 8.51
CA ILE A 58 9.55 2.20 9.93
C ILE A 58 8.26 2.02 10.71
N ALA A 59 8.02 0.79 11.17
CA ALA A 59 6.80 0.41 11.88
C ALA A 59 6.97 0.43 13.40
N THR A 60 8.19 0.17 13.90
CA THR A 60 8.50 0.09 15.33
C THR A 60 9.61 1.05 15.74
N GLU A 61 9.73 1.29 17.05
CA GLU A 61 10.86 2.03 17.62
C GLU A 61 12.21 1.33 17.36
N LYS A 62 12.23 0.00 17.36
CA LYS A 62 13.42 -0.77 16.99
C LYS A 62 13.83 -0.50 15.54
N ASP A 63 12.88 -0.50 14.61
CA ASP A 63 13.16 -0.19 13.20
C ASP A 63 13.70 1.23 13.05
N ARG A 64 13.13 2.17 13.81
CA ARG A 64 13.59 3.56 13.85
C ARG A 64 15.05 3.62 14.30
N ASN A 65 15.41 2.99 15.41
CA ASN A 65 16.79 3.01 15.90
C ASN A 65 17.76 2.41 14.87
N VAL A 66 17.45 1.23 14.33
CA VAL A 66 18.30 0.58 13.31
C VAL A 66 18.42 1.44 12.05
N PHE A 67 17.33 2.04 11.58
CA PHE A 67 17.34 2.88 10.39
C PHE A 67 18.20 4.13 10.60
N PHE A 68 18.03 4.84 11.71
CA PHE A 68 18.80 6.06 12.00
C PHE A 68 20.28 5.74 12.24
N ASP A 69 20.60 4.66 12.97
CA ASP A 69 21.97 4.20 13.15
C ASP A 69 22.63 3.82 11.82
N ALA A 70 21.88 3.22 10.89
CA ALA A 70 22.38 2.87 9.57
C ALA A 70 22.60 4.10 8.66
N VAL A 71 21.70 5.10 8.71
CA VAL A 71 21.77 6.30 7.85
C VAL A 71 22.81 7.31 8.36
N PHE A 72 22.86 7.55 9.67
CA PHE A 72 23.72 8.57 10.27
C PHE A 72 24.99 8.00 10.90
N GLY A 73 25.05 6.69 11.13
CA GLY A 73 26.26 6.02 11.61
C GLY A 73 27.33 5.88 10.54
N ASN A 74 28.57 5.67 10.98
CA ASN A 74 29.72 5.50 10.09
C ASN A 74 30.00 4.01 9.78
N SER A 75 28.96 3.30 9.33
CA SER A 75 29.03 1.87 9.03
C SER A 75 29.80 1.63 7.72
N LYS A 76 30.96 0.98 7.79
CA LYS A 76 31.74 0.64 6.59
C LYS A 76 31.16 -0.62 5.89
N PRO A 77 31.14 -0.66 4.54
CA PRO A 77 30.72 -1.86 3.83
C PRO A 77 31.67 -3.02 4.10
N ASN A 78 31.13 -4.23 4.22
CA ASN A 78 31.94 -5.44 4.35
C ASN A 78 32.63 -5.81 3.03
N GLN A 79 33.56 -6.77 3.09
CA GLN A 79 34.34 -7.22 1.92
C GLN A 79 33.43 -7.69 0.77
N ASN A 80 32.38 -8.46 1.08
CA ASN A 80 31.44 -8.97 0.08
C ASN A 80 30.73 -7.85 -0.69
N LEU A 81 30.27 -6.78 -0.01
CA LEU A 81 29.65 -5.62 -0.66
C LEU A 81 30.66 -4.85 -1.53
N VAL A 82 31.90 -4.70 -1.06
CA VAL A 82 32.97 -4.03 -1.83
C VAL A 82 33.28 -4.81 -3.12
N GLU A 83 33.40 -6.14 -3.03
CA GLU A 83 33.65 -7.01 -4.18
C GLU A 83 32.49 -7.00 -5.18
N ALA A 84 31.24 -7.08 -4.70
CA ALA A 84 30.05 -6.98 -5.54
C ALA A 84 30.01 -5.65 -6.32
N ALA A 85 30.33 -4.54 -5.65
CA ALA A 85 30.41 -3.22 -6.28
C ALA A 85 31.51 -3.15 -7.34
N LYS A 86 32.70 -3.72 -7.07
CA LYS A 86 33.81 -3.80 -8.05
C LYS A 86 33.39 -4.60 -9.29
N ARG A 87 32.76 -5.77 -9.11
CA ARG A 87 32.28 -6.63 -10.19
C ARG A 87 31.22 -5.94 -11.06
N TYR A 88 30.34 -5.15 -10.47
CA TYR A 88 29.35 -4.38 -11.22
C TYR A 88 30.02 -3.31 -12.08
N LYS A 89 30.97 -2.55 -11.52
CA LYS A 89 31.70 -1.51 -12.25
C LYS A 89 32.52 -2.07 -13.40
N SER A 90 33.18 -3.22 -13.21
CA SER A 90 33.97 -3.86 -14.28
C SER A 90 33.13 -4.43 -15.42
N LYS A 91 31.82 -4.65 -15.23
CA LYS A 91 30.89 -5.10 -16.29
C LYS A 91 30.29 -3.95 -17.10
N LYS A 92 30.37 -2.72 -16.60
CA LYS A 92 29.86 -1.51 -17.26
C LYS A 92 30.95 -0.73 -18.01
N ALA A 93 32.20 -1.18 -17.94
CA ALA A 93 33.37 -0.60 -18.61
C ALA A 93 33.69 -1.36 -19.90
#